data_AF-A0A5J4UBK6-F1
#
_entry.id   AF-A0A5J4UBK6-F1
#
_cell.length_a   1.000
_cell.length_b   1.000
_cell.length_c   1.000
_cell.angle_alpha   90.00
_cell.angle_beta   90.00
_cell.angle_gamma   90.00
#
_symmetry.space_group_name_H-M   'P 1'
#
loop_
_entity.id
_entity.type
_entity.pdbx_description
1 polymer ?
#
loop_
_entity_poly.entity_id
_entity_poly.type
_entity_poly.pdbx_seq_one_letter_code
_entity_poly.pdbx_strand_id
1 'polypeptide(L)'
;MQTSRFVAILLLTCTKHICAETNVGTLDGTMGWGETSRIQKIANLGEGRYTTGGIDVAQKHLSIHGSKYTEIELDGTANQGAMFVGEEAHISLQNLRFKSAGSLVAIVEMQSKILFEDNTLIGTIIKNSFEVDGGELVLSNLKLEFENNNERRVSNLVNFGELGGKLRVLKTSIEQVITDGDRPLFGNGLASEISLTNCKFNQVHIDHNGTSNIADNIIGSGNVYIQDCSFVEVENALMGGIVNCLNSNRNLSVVGSLFRSCHNTKHITESVSNKKYHTDILSGDAKFSDDTFEDCSSQDFGGSISFRSDGNLKLGDVRIRRSTSYGGKGGAIYFQGNGQLTIGDVTLRECKSLGSQIGQGGVIYIEGTGIHK
;
A
#
# COMPACT_ATOMS: atom_id res chain seq x y z
N MET A 1 14.27 -46.04 -33.03
CA MET A 1 13.37 -46.20 -31.85
C MET A 1 13.51 -45.10 -30.78
N GLN A 2 14.11 -43.93 -31.04
CA GLN A 2 14.20 -42.85 -30.01
C GLN A 2 13.09 -41.79 -30.10
N THR A 3 12.55 -41.50 -31.28
CA THR A 3 11.52 -40.47 -31.51
C THR A 3 10.20 -40.73 -30.77
N SER A 4 9.77 -41.99 -30.68
CA SER A 4 8.54 -42.40 -29.97
C SER A 4 8.54 -42.05 -28.47
N ARG A 5 9.70 -42.14 -27.79
CA ARG A 5 9.78 -41.84 -26.35
C ARG A 5 9.67 -40.34 -26.05
N PHE A 6 10.23 -39.47 -26.89
CA PHE A 6 10.07 -38.03 -26.74
C PHE A 6 8.63 -37.58 -26.96
N VAL A 7 7.94 -38.12 -27.98
CA VAL A 7 6.52 -37.82 -28.21
C VAL A 7 5.65 -38.30 -27.04
N ALA A 8 5.92 -39.49 -26.48
CA ALA A 8 5.19 -40.00 -25.32
C ALA A 8 5.42 -39.17 -24.04
N ILE A 9 6.66 -38.72 -23.79
CA ILE A 9 6.98 -37.84 -22.65
C ILE A 9 6.30 -36.49 -22.83
N LEU A 10 6.35 -35.89 -24.03
CA LEU A 10 5.70 -34.62 -24.31
C LEU A 10 4.19 -34.71 -24.14
N LEU A 11 3.56 -35.78 -24.63
CA LEU A 11 2.13 -36.07 -24.41
C LEU A 11 1.79 -36.28 -22.94
N LEU A 12 2.65 -36.94 -22.15
CA LEU A 12 2.46 -37.09 -20.70
C LEU A 12 2.63 -35.78 -19.92
N THR A 13 3.53 -34.89 -20.34
CA THR A 13 3.62 -33.54 -19.76
C THR A 13 2.46 -32.65 -20.18
N CYS A 14 2.01 -32.74 -21.43
CA CYS A 14 0.84 -32.01 -21.91
C CYS A 14 -0.45 -32.53 -21.28
N THR A 15 -0.65 -33.85 -21.09
CA THR A 15 -1.82 -34.36 -20.37
C THR A 15 -1.76 -34.06 -18.88
N LYS A 16 -0.58 -33.96 -18.24
CA LYS A 16 -0.50 -33.40 -16.88
C LYS A 16 -0.83 -31.91 -16.81
N HIS A 17 -0.48 -31.12 -17.83
CA HIS A 17 -0.89 -29.71 -17.90
C HIS A 17 -2.39 -29.55 -18.22
N ILE A 18 -2.97 -30.42 -19.07
CA ILE A 18 -4.38 -30.39 -19.44
C ILE A 18 -5.25 -30.99 -18.32
N CYS A 19 -4.79 -32.00 -17.58
CA CYS A 19 -5.48 -32.52 -16.38
C CYS A 19 -5.37 -31.60 -15.15
N ALA A 20 -4.72 -30.44 -15.25
CA ALA A 20 -4.89 -29.36 -14.28
C ALA A 20 -6.21 -28.59 -14.51
N GLU A 21 -6.88 -28.79 -15.66
CA GLU A 21 -8.23 -28.29 -15.92
C GLU A 21 -9.29 -29.24 -15.33
N THR A 22 -10.35 -28.66 -14.74
CA THR A 22 -11.66 -29.28 -14.45
C THR A 22 -11.89 -30.15 -13.19
N ASN A 23 -11.12 -29.98 -12.10
CA ASN A 23 -11.63 -30.27 -10.75
C ASN A 23 -11.96 -28.97 -10.00
N VAL A 24 -13.09 -28.35 -10.37
CA VAL A 24 -13.64 -27.21 -9.61
C VAL A 24 -14.41 -27.77 -8.41
N GLY A 25 -13.72 -27.88 -7.26
CA GLY A 25 -14.33 -28.23 -5.99
C GLY A 25 -14.79 -26.98 -5.25
N THR A 26 -15.87 -27.07 -4.46
CA THR A 26 -16.17 -25.99 -3.51
C THR A 26 -15.14 -26.02 -2.38
N LEU A 27 -14.64 -24.86 -1.98
CA LEU A 27 -13.72 -24.68 -0.87
C LEU A 27 -14.35 -25.18 0.43
N ASP A 28 -15.59 -24.77 0.67
CA ASP A 28 -16.44 -25.17 1.79
C ASP A 28 -16.60 -26.70 1.88
N GLY A 29 -16.91 -27.36 0.76
CA GLY A 29 -17.05 -28.81 0.69
C GLY A 29 -15.72 -29.54 0.89
N THR A 30 -14.63 -29.01 0.32
CA THR A 30 -13.26 -29.55 0.48
C THR A 30 -12.80 -29.47 1.93
N MET A 31 -13.11 -28.36 2.61
CA MET A 31 -12.81 -28.21 4.03
C MET A 31 -13.78 -29.01 4.91
N GLY A 32 -15.01 -29.29 4.45
CA GLY A 32 -16.10 -29.70 5.33
C GLY A 32 -16.41 -28.58 6.33
N TRP A 33 -16.69 -27.39 5.79
CA TRP A 33 -17.13 -26.20 6.52
C TRP A 33 -18.67 -26.16 6.60
N GLY A 34 -19.20 -25.39 7.56
CA GLY A 34 -20.63 -25.30 7.87
C GLY A 34 -20.86 -24.75 9.28
N GLU A 35 -22.11 -24.43 9.62
CA GLU A 35 -22.48 -23.73 10.86
C GLU A 35 -21.92 -24.38 12.12
N THR A 36 -22.06 -25.71 12.24
CA THR A 36 -21.61 -26.54 13.37
C THR A 36 -20.11 -26.89 13.35
N SER A 37 -19.31 -26.21 12.52
CA SER A 37 -17.86 -26.42 12.47
C SER A 37 -17.20 -26.20 13.82
N ARG A 38 -16.14 -26.97 14.08
CA ARG A 38 -15.29 -26.82 15.26
C ARG A 38 -14.75 -25.39 15.36
N ILE A 39 -14.53 -24.94 16.59
CA ILE A 39 -13.88 -23.65 16.92
C ILE A 39 -12.53 -23.48 16.19
N GLN A 40 -11.82 -24.57 15.88
CA GLN A 40 -10.60 -24.54 15.09
C GLN A 40 -10.64 -25.52 13.91
N LYS A 41 -10.19 -25.05 12.76
CA LYS A 41 -10.01 -25.83 11.53
C LYS A 41 -8.67 -25.54 10.87
N ILE A 42 -8.02 -26.59 10.38
CA ILE A 42 -6.84 -26.52 9.52
C ILE A 42 -7.16 -27.31 8.25
N ALA A 43 -6.91 -26.72 7.09
CA ALA A 43 -7.12 -27.30 5.77
C ALA A 43 -5.83 -27.22 4.95
N ASN A 44 -5.50 -28.31 4.27
CA ASN A 44 -4.42 -28.35 3.28
C ASN A 44 -5.06 -28.64 1.93
N LEU A 45 -5.02 -27.67 1.03
CA LEU A 45 -5.62 -27.75 -0.30
C LEU A 45 -4.62 -28.33 -1.32
N GLY A 46 -5.13 -29.02 -2.33
CA GLY A 46 -4.33 -29.50 -3.45
C GLY A 46 -4.01 -28.39 -4.44
N GLU A 47 -3.25 -28.74 -5.48
CA GLU A 47 -3.19 -27.95 -6.71
C GLU A 47 -4.55 -28.00 -7.42
N GLY A 48 -4.98 -26.87 -8.01
CA GLY A 48 -6.29 -26.76 -8.66
C GLY A 48 -7.04 -25.50 -8.24
N ARG A 49 -8.28 -25.39 -8.73
CA ARG A 49 -9.15 -24.24 -8.51
C ARG A 49 -10.32 -24.61 -7.60
N TYR A 50 -10.56 -23.76 -6.61
CA TYR A 50 -11.63 -23.87 -5.64
C TYR A 50 -12.57 -22.68 -5.74
N THR A 51 -13.87 -22.92 -5.75
CA THR A 51 -14.89 -21.85 -5.69
C THR A 51 -15.48 -21.75 -4.29
N THR A 52 -15.92 -20.56 -3.89
CA THR A 52 -16.68 -20.38 -2.62
C THR A 52 -17.79 -19.34 -2.76
N GLY A 53 -18.87 -19.55 -2.01
CA GLY A 53 -19.93 -18.57 -1.77
C GLY A 53 -19.62 -17.62 -0.62
N GLY A 54 -18.38 -17.60 -0.12
CA GLY A 54 -17.97 -16.82 1.05
C GLY A 54 -18.08 -17.62 2.34
N ILE A 55 -17.03 -17.55 3.15
CA ILE A 55 -16.85 -18.35 4.37
C ILE A 55 -16.95 -17.43 5.58
N ASP A 56 -18.01 -17.61 6.36
CA ASP A 56 -18.16 -17.01 7.69
C ASP A 56 -17.36 -17.81 8.73
N VAL A 57 -16.43 -17.11 9.39
CA VAL A 57 -15.49 -17.59 10.40
C VAL A 57 -15.74 -16.94 11.77
N ALA A 58 -16.93 -16.37 12.01
CA ALA A 58 -17.27 -15.73 13.27
C ALA A 58 -16.96 -16.64 14.48
N GLN A 59 -16.24 -16.10 15.46
CA GLN A 59 -15.80 -16.77 16.69
C GLN A 59 -15.00 -18.07 16.47
N LYS A 60 -14.35 -18.22 15.30
CA LYS A 60 -13.61 -19.43 14.90
C LYS A 60 -12.18 -19.11 14.45
N HIS A 61 -11.35 -20.14 14.47
CA HIS A 61 -10.00 -20.16 13.93
C HIS A 61 -9.96 -21.00 12.65
N LEU A 62 -9.54 -20.40 11.54
CA LEU A 62 -9.40 -21.06 10.25
C LEU A 62 -7.96 -20.91 9.74
N SER A 63 -7.34 -22.01 9.35
CA SER A 63 -6.03 -22.03 8.71
C SER A 63 -6.11 -22.80 7.40
N ILE A 64 -5.73 -22.17 6.29
CA ILE A 64 -5.71 -22.77 4.96
C ILE A 64 -4.32 -22.64 4.39
N HIS A 65 -3.70 -23.79 4.10
CA HIS A 65 -2.45 -23.87 3.35
C HIS A 65 -2.72 -24.44 1.96
N GLY A 66 -2.09 -23.87 0.94
CA GLY A 66 -2.14 -24.38 -0.43
C GLY A 66 -0.75 -24.45 -1.06
N SER A 67 -0.73 -24.26 -2.37
CA SER A 67 0.45 -24.20 -3.20
C SER A 67 0.39 -22.99 -4.15
N LYS A 68 1.52 -22.70 -4.81
CA LYS A 68 1.57 -21.77 -5.95
C LYS A 68 0.68 -22.14 -7.16
N TYR A 69 -0.10 -23.21 -7.08
CA TYR A 69 -1.10 -23.64 -8.08
C TYR A 69 -2.49 -23.86 -7.45
N THR A 70 -2.72 -23.41 -6.22
CA THR A 70 -4.00 -23.47 -5.52
C THR A 70 -4.71 -22.13 -5.65
N GLU A 71 -5.74 -22.08 -6.49
CA GLU A 71 -6.51 -20.87 -6.80
C GLU A 71 -7.87 -20.89 -6.10
N ILE A 72 -8.27 -19.76 -5.53
CA ILE A 72 -9.58 -19.53 -4.91
C ILE A 72 -10.26 -18.37 -5.62
N GLU A 73 -11.51 -18.57 -6.03
CA GLU A 73 -12.38 -17.55 -6.63
C GLU A 73 -13.79 -17.60 -6.01
N LEU A 74 -14.53 -16.49 -6.08
CA LEU A 74 -15.96 -16.49 -5.70
C LEU A 74 -16.79 -17.13 -6.81
N ASP A 75 -17.81 -17.92 -6.43
CA ASP A 75 -18.82 -18.44 -7.38
C ASP A 75 -19.90 -17.42 -7.76
N GLY A 76 -19.85 -16.21 -7.21
CA GLY A 76 -20.82 -15.14 -7.43
C GLY A 76 -22.07 -15.21 -6.54
N THR A 77 -22.17 -16.17 -5.61
CA THR A 77 -23.30 -16.30 -4.66
C THR A 77 -23.06 -15.59 -3.32
N ALA A 78 -21.89 -14.98 -3.13
CA ALA A 78 -21.48 -14.42 -1.84
C ALA A 78 -22.29 -13.18 -1.41
N ASN A 79 -23.11 -13.35 -0.37
CA ASN A 79 -23.99 -12.33 0.18
C ASN A 79 -23.28 -11.04 0.64
N GLN A 80 -22.03 -11.15 1.11
CA GLN A 80 -21.22 -10.00 1.55
C GLN A 80 -20.12 -9.61 0.55
N GLY A 81 -20.06 -10.23 -0.64
CA GLY A 81 -19.08 -9.89 -1.68
C GLY A 81 -17.61 -10.20 -1.34
N ALA A 82 -17.36 -11.01 -0.31
CA ALA A 82 -16.04 -11.37 0.19
C ALA A 82 -15.86 -12.90 0.31
N MET A 83 -14.62 -13.41 0.19
CA MET A 83 -14.33 -14.85 0.35
C MET A 83 -14.24 -15.27 1.82
N PHE A 84 -13.79 -14.40 2.72
CA PHE A 84 -13.70 -14.66 4.16
C PHE A 84 -14.18 -13.48 5.00
N VAL A 85 -15.01 -13.76 5.99
CA VAL A 85 -15.67 -12.80 6.90
C VAL A 85 -15.82 -13.41 8.30
N GLY A 86 -16.25 -12.63 9.29
CA GLY A 86 -16.55 -13.08 10.65
C GLY A 86 -15.92 -12.20 11.72
N GLU A 87 -16.73 -11.79 12.71
CA GLU A 87 -16.30 -11.14 13.96
C GLU A 87 -15.55 -12.09 14.90
N GLU A 88 -14.62 -11.56 15.71
CA GLU A 88 -13.81 -12.34 16.67
C GLU A 88 -13.07 -13.54 16.02
N ALA A 89 -12.77 -13.45 14.73
CA ALA A 89 -12.24 -14.53 13.90
C ALA A 89 -10.71 -14.51 13.80
N HIS A 90 -10.10 -15.69 13.68
CA HIS A 90 -8.65 -15.84 13.50
C HIS A 90 -8.35 -16.64 12.23
N ILE A 91 -8.03 -15.94 11.14
CA ILE A 91 -7.86 -16.54 9.82
C ILE A 91 -6.39 -16.49 9.39
N SER A 92 -5.86 -17.61 8.91
CA SER A 92 -4.50 -17.72 8.35
C SER A 92 -4.56 -18.35 6.97
N LEU A 93 -4.16 -17.60 5.96
CA LEU A 93 -4.18 -18.00 4.55
C LEU A 93 -2.73 -18.02 4.05
N GLN A 94 -2.23 -19.16 3.59
CA GLN A 94 -0.81 -19.30 3.21
C GLN A 94 -0.59 -20.06 1.90
N ASN A 95 0.28 -19.51 1.04
CA ASN A 95 0.63 -20.07 -0.27
C ASN A 95 -0.60 -20.32 -1.16
N LEU A 96 -1.48 -19.34 -1.28
CA LEU A 96 -2.72 -19.38 -2.06
C LEU A 96 -2.74 -18.30 -3.14
N ARG A 97 -3.56 -18.51 -4.17
CA ARG A 97 -3.82 -17.57 -5.26
C ARG A 97 -5.28 -17.15 -5.22
N PHE A 98 -5.56 -15.85 -5.28
CA PHE A 98 -6.91 -15.31 -5.14
C PHE A 98 -7.31 -14.52 -6.37
N LYS A 99 -8.34 -14.98 -7.07
CA LYS A 99 -8.88 -14.28 -8.24
C LYS A 99 -9.97 -13.30 -7.80
N SER A 100 -9.53 -12.07 -7.57
CA SER A 100 -10.34 -10.94 -7.08
C SER A 100 -10.96 -10.21 -8.28
N ALA A 101 -12.04 -10.74 -8.85
CA ALA A 101 -12.73 -10.18 -10.03
C ALA A 101 -13.58 -8.92 -9.69
N GLY A 102 -13.00 -7.99 -8.91
CA GLY A 102 -13.69 -6.83 -8.31
C GLY A 102 -14.35 -7.11 -6.96
N SER A 103 -14.21 -8.32 -6.42
CA SER A 103 -14.72 -8.75 -5.12
C SER A 103 -13.62 -8.79 -4.06
N LEU A 104 -14.00 -8.66 -2.79
CA LEU A 104 -13.08 -8.73 -1.66
C LEU A 104 -12.54 -10.16 -1.47
N VAL A 105 -11.28 -10.28 -1.09
CA VAL A 105 -10.74 -11.53 -0.53
C VAL A 105 -11.22 -11.67 0.90
N ALA A 106 -11.14 -10.62 1.71
CA ALA A 106 -11.68 -10.67 3.07
C ALA A 106 -12.16 -9.31 3.61
N ILE A 107 -13.12 -9.38 4.53
CA ILE A 107 -13.48 -8.31 5.46
C ILE A 107 -12.93 -8.70 6.83
N VAL A 108 -12.12 -7.82 7.42
CA VAL A 108 -11.49 -8.03 8.74
C VAL A 108 -12.28 -7.29 9.80
N GLU A 109 -13.38 -7.92 10.21
CA GLU A 109 -14.38 -7.38 11.14
C GLU A 109 -13.84 -7.22 12.59
N MET A 110 -14.71 -6.75 13.48
CA MET A 110 -14.37 -6.38 14.86
C MET A 110 -13.62 -7.48 15.61
N GLN A 111 -12.47 -7.12 16.21
CA GLN A 111 -11.58 -8.00 16.98
C GLN A 111 -10.98 -9.19 16.20
N SER A 112 -11.26 -9.29 14.90
CA SER A 112 -10.72 -10.36 14.04
C SER A 112 -9.27 -10.08 13.65
N LYS A 113 -8.53 -11.15 13.33
CA LYS A 113 -7.17 -11.09 12.79
C LYS A 113 -7.03 -11.99 11.57
N ILE A 114 -6.59 -11.42 10.45
CA ILE A 114 -6.25 -12.17 9.24
C ILE A 114 -4.75 -12.08 8.96
N LEU A 115 -4.10 -13.24 8.84
CA LEU A 115 -2.75 -13.39 8.32
C LEU A 115 -2.81 -13.89 6.88
N PHE A 116 -2.25 -13.10 5.96
CA PHE A 116 -2.22 -13.37 4.52
C PHE A 116 -0.74 -13.47 4.09
N GLU A 117 -0.21 -14.69 4.06
CA GLU A 117 1.23 -14.95 3.91
C GLU A 117 1.58 -15.70 2.61
N ASP A 118 2.61 -15.23 1.90
CA ASP A 118 3.12 -15.81 0.65
C ASP A 118 2.11 -15.90 -0.52
N ASN A 119 0.93 -15.32 -0.34
CA ASN A 119 -0.20 -15.37 -1.27
C ASN A 119 -0.07 -14.42 -2.47
N THR A 120 -0.85 -14.70 -3.51
CA THR A 120 -0.90 -13.91 -4.75
C THR A 120 -2.32 -13.41 -5.01
N LEU A 121 -2.48 -12.11 -5.30
CA LEU A 121 -3.70 -11.55 -5.88
C LEU A 121 -3.61 -11.58 -7.41
N ILE A 122 -4.69 -12.00 -8.07
CA ILE A 122 -4.77 -12.11 -9.53
C ILE A 122 -5.92 -11.26 -10.06
N GLY A 123 -5.66 -10.51 -11.13
CA GLY A 123 -6.71 -9.88 -11.94
C GLY A 123 -6.19 -9.07 -13.12
N THR A 124 -7.08 -8.65 -14.01
CA THR A 124 -6.78 -7.67 -15.06
C THR A 124 -6.47 -6.29 -14.46
N ILE A 125 -7.20 -5.91 -13.41
CA ILE A 125 -6.94 -4.76 -12.54
C ILE A 125 -7.10 -5.29 -11.11
N ILE A 126 -6.12 -5.04 -10.23
CA ILE A 126 -6.18 -5.52 -8.84
C ILE A 126 -6.59 -4.36 -7.94
N LYS A 127 -7.79 -4.41 -7.36
CA LYS A 127 -8.31 -3.35 -6.49
C LYS A 127 -9.33 -3.85 -5.47
N ASN A 128 -9.49 -3.09 -4.38
CA ASN A 128 -10.46 -3.36 -3.31
C ASN A 128 -10.41 -4.83 -2.85
N SER A 129 -9.21 -5.35 -2.57
CA SER A 129 -9.01 -6.76 -2.25
C SER A 129 -9.26 -7.06 -0.77
N PHE A 130 -9.17 -6.07 0.11
CA PHE A 130 -9.46 -6.21 1.53
C PHE A 130 -10.20 -4.99 2.08
N GLU A 131 -10.98 -5.24 3.13
CA GLU A 131 -11.57 -4.24 4.00
C GLU A 131 -11.23 -4.59 5.45
N VAL A 132 -10.98 -3.58 6.29
CA VAL A 132 -10.69 -3.74 7.71
C VAL A 132 -11.67 -2.87 8.49
N ASP A 133 -12.49 -3.47 9.33
CA ASP A 133 -13.53 -2.79 10.11
C ASP A 133 -13.49 -3.28 11.56
N GLY A 134 -12.54 -2.75 12.32
CA GLY A 134 -12.34 -3.05 13.75
C GLY A 134 -11.34 -4.17 14.07
N GLY A 135 -10.70 -4.79 13.08
CA GLY A 135 -9.72 -5.88 13.27
C GLY A 135 -8.26 -5.54 12.86
N GLU A 136 -7.44 -6.59 12.69
CA GLU A 136 -6.03 -6.51 12.25
C GLU A 136 -5.76 -7.37 11.00
N LEU A 137 -5.32 -6.73 9.91
CA LEU A 137 -4.85 -7.39 8.69
C LEU A 137 -3.32 -7.41 8.64
N VAL A 138 -2.74 -8.58 8.40
CA VAL A 138 -1.29 -8.78 8.18
C VAL A 138 -1.07 -9.34 6.77
N LEU A 139 -0.46 -8.53 5.89
CA LEU A 139 -0.04 -8.91 4.54
C LEU A 139 1.48 -9.20 4.55
N SER A 140 1.88 -10.46 4.38
CA SER A 140 3.29 -10.89 4.40
C SER A 140 3.69 -11.48 3.05
N ASN A 141 4.70 -10.89 2.39
CA ASN A 141 5.19 -11.30 1.08
C ASN A 141 4.06 -11.39 0.01
N LEU A 142 3.18 -10.38 -0.02
CA LEU A 142 2.09 -10.27 -0.99
C LEU A 142 2.67 -10.19 -2.42
N LYS A 143 2.11 -10.98 -3.32
CA LYS A 143 2.42 -10.97 -4.76
C LYS A 143 1.22 -10.48 -5.56
N LEU A 144 1.49 -9.79 -6.67
CA LEU A 144 0.49 -9.29 -7.61
C LEU A 144 0.74 -9.89 -8.99
N GLU A 145 -0.26 -10.57 -9.56
CA GLU A 145 -0.19 -11.17 -10.89
C GLU A 145 -1.27 -10.59 -11.80
N PHE A 146 -0.85 -10.03 -12.94
CA PHE A 146 -1.72 -9.30 -13.84
C PHE A 146 -2.04 -10.14 -15.07
N GLU A 147 -3.33 -10.27 -15.39
CA GLU A 147 -3.78 -10.98 -16.59
C GLU A 147 -3.42 -10.21 -17.88
N ASN A 148 -3.31 -8.88 -17.78
CA ASN A 148 -2.81 -8.01 -18.83
C ASN A 148 -1.46 -7.39 -18.42
N ASN A 149 -0.38 -7.80 -19.09
CA ASN A 149 0.96 -7.29 -18.82
C ASN A 149 1.28 -5.95 -19.50
N ASN A 150 0.45 -5.48 -20.43
CA ASN A 150 0.69 -4.20 -21.13
C ASN A 150 0.39 -2.99 -20.24
N GLU A 151 -0.51 -3.13 -19.27
CA GLU A 151 -0.92 -2.04 -18.37
C GLU A 151 -1.29 -2.64 -17.00
N ARG A 152 -0.33 -2.64 -16.07
CA ARG A 152 -0.48 -3.27 -14.75
C ARG A 152 -1.08 -2.25 -13.77
N ARG A 153 -2.40 -2.30 -13.57
CA ARG A 153 -3.14 -1.34 -12.72
C ARG A 153 -3.49 -1.91 -11.35
N VAL A 154 -3.04 -1.24 -10.30
CA VAL A 154 -3.35 -1.60 -8.91
C VAL A 154 -3.81 -0.37 -8.13
N SER A 155 -4.88 -0.51 -7.34
CA SER A 155 -5.55 0.63 -6.73
C SER A 155 -6.25 0.20 -5.44
N ASN A 156 -6.12 0.97 -4.36
CA ASN A 156 -6.96 0.79 -3.17
C ASN A 156 -7.03 -0.68 -2.66
N LEU A 157 -5.87 -1.33 -2.44
CA LEU A 157 -5.79 -2.76 -2.09
C LEU A 157 -6.49 -3.06 -0.76
N VAL A 158 -6.34 -2.17 0.22
CA VAL A 158 -6.95 -2.28 1.55
C VAL A 158 -7.75 -1.02 1.86
N ASN A 159 -9.04 -1.18 2.13
CA ASN A 159 -9.92 -0.14 2.68
C ASN A 159 -10.06 -0.30 4.20
N PHE A 160 -10.51 0.77 4.87
CA PHE A 160 -11.01 0.69 6.24
C PHE A 160 -12.48 1.11 6.30
N GLY A 161 -13.28 0.38 7.07
CA GLY A 161 -14.66 0.71 7.41
C GLY A 161 -14.75 1.75 8.54
N GLU A 162 -15.97 2.01 9.03
CA GLU A 162 -16.25 3.05 10.02
C GLU A 162 -15.58 2.81 11.38
N LEU A 163 -15.31 1.56 11.76
CA LEU A 163 -14.62 1.17 12.98
C LEU A 163 -13.08 1.28 12.84
N GLY A 164 -12.57 1.50 11.64
CA GLY A 164 -11.14 1.58 11.36
C GLY A 164 -10.43 0.24 11.57
N GLY A 165 -9.27 0.24 12.23
CA GLY A 165 -8.51 -0.97 12.52
C GLY A 165 -7.02 -0.85 12.19
N LYS A 166 -6.34 -2.01 12.06
CA LYS A 166 -4.88 -2.08 11.90
C LYS A 166 -4.44 -2.82 10.64
N LEU A 167 -3.43 -2.29 9.97
CA LEU A 167 -2.77 -2.93 8.83
C LEU A 167 -1.27 -3.08 9.07
N ARG A 168 -0.74 -4.26 8.75
CA ARG A 168 0.69 -4.56 8.74
C ARG A 168 1.08 -5.15 7.40
N VAL A 169 2.01 -4.52 6.69
CA VAL A 169 2.54 -5.00 5.41
C VAL A 169 4.02 -5.31 5.58
N LEU A 170 4.42 -6.53 5.29
CA LEU A 170 5.74 -7.07 5.59
C LEU A 170 6.35 -7.67 4.32
N LYS A 171 7.58 -7.26 3.97
CA LYS A 171 8.38 -7.87 2.88
C LYS A 171 7.72 -7.87 1.49
N THR A 172 6.69 -7.06 1.28
CA THR A 172 5.93 -6.97 0.02
C THR A 172 6.70 -6.11 -0.99
N SER A 173 6.73 -6.54 -2.27
CA SER A 173 7.26 -5.73 -3.37
C SER A 173 6.13 -5.39 -4.36
N ILE A 174 5.96 -4.11 -4.66
CA ILE A 174 5.04 -3.62 -5.70
C ILE A 174 5.88 -2.86 -6.74
N GLU A 175 5.95 -3.42 -7.94
CA GLU A 175 6.90 -2.97 -8.96
C GLU A 175 6.23 -2.83 -10.34
N GLN A 176 6.50 -1.74 -11.05
CA GLN A 176 6.03 -1.45 -12.42
C GLN A 176 4.50 -1.50 -12.52
N VAL A 177 3.85 -0.55 -11.84
CA VAL A 177 2.38 -0.46 -11.79
C VAL A 177 1.90 0.98 -11.91
N ILE A 178 0.66 1.13 -12.37
CA ILE A 178 -0.10 2.37 -12.42
C ILE A 178 -1.16 2.35 -11.32
N THR A 179 -1.30 3.44 -10.57
CA THR A 179 -2.30 3.63 -9.50
C THR A 179 -3.33 4.68 -9.86
N ASP A 180 -4.60 4.45 -9.48
CA ASP A 180 -5.65 5.46 -9.62
C ASP A 180 -5.42 6.53 -8.53
N GLY A 181 -4.91 7.71 -8.89
CA GLY A 181 -4.34 8.74 -7.98
C GLY A 181 -5.30 9.46 -7.01
N ASP A 182 -6.49 8.89 -6.79
CA ASP A 182 -7.50 9.36 -5.85
C ASP A 182 -7.54 8.51 -4.56
N ARG A 183 -6.87 7.36 -4.50
CA ARG A 183 -6.87 6.46 -3.33
C ARG A 183 -5.53 5.72 -3.14
N PRO A 184 -4.98 5.69 -1.91
CA PRO A 184 -3.74 4.97 -1.66
C PRO A 184 -3.93 3.45 -1.72
N LEU A 185 -2.86 2.73 -2.04
CA LEU A 185 -2.86 1.27 -2.02
C LEU A 185 -3.23 0.71 -0.64
N PHE A 186 -2.72 1.34 0.43
CA PHE A 186 -2.92 0.90 1.81
C PHE A 186 -3.68 1.94 2.62
N GLY A 187 -5.01 1.79 2.66
CA GLY A 187 -5.89 2.42 3.62
C GLY A 187 -6.67 3.63 3.11
N ASN A 188 -7.31 4.30 4.07
CA ASN A 188 -7.99 5.58 3.92
C ASN A 188 -7.86 6.31 5.28
N GLY A 189 -8.50 7.47 5.44
CA GLY A 189 -8.38 8.28 6.67
C GLY A 189 -8.99 7.72 7.96
N LEU A 190 -9.53 6.49 7.94
CA LEU A 190 -10.12 5.81 9.10
C LEU A 190 -9.14 4.82 9.77
N ALA A 191 -7.94 4.63 9.21
CA ALA A 191 -6.95 3.70 9.74
C ALA A 191 -6.47 4.09 11.16
N SER A 192 -6.51 3.15 12.10
CA SER A 192 -5.99 3.38 13.45
C SER A 192 -4.46 3.24 13.52
N GLU A 193 -3.90 2.28 12.78
CA GLU A 193 -2.47 1.99 12.67
C GLU A 193 -2.18 1.37 11.29
N ILE A 194 -1.21 1.92 10.54
CA ILE A 194 -0.65 1.28 9.35
C ILE A 194 0.86 1.13 9.57
N SER A 195 1.38 -0.06 9.32
CA SER A 195 2.82 -0.33 9.37
C SER A 195 3.32 -0.99 8.08
N LEU A 196 4.39 -0.44 7.52
CA LEU A 196 5.16 -1.07 6.43
C LEU A 196 6.55 -1.44 6.95
N THR A 197 7.01 -2.67 6.69
CA THR A 197 8.34 -3.12 7.15
C THR A 197 9.03 -4.00 6.11
N ASN A 198 10.25 -3.64 5.73
CA ASN A 198 11.01 -4.30 4.65
C ASN A 198 10.29 -4.33 3.29
N CYS A 199 9.39 -3.38 3.03
CA CYS A 199 8.63 -3.30 1.78
C CYS A 199 9.40 -2.54 0.68
N LYS A 200 9.07 -2.84 -0.57
CA LYS A 200 9.70 -2.22 -1.75
C LYS A 200 8.64 -1.73 -2.74
N PHE A 201 8.86 -0.52 -3.24
CA PHE A 201 8.02 0.15 -4.23
C PHE A 201 8.95 0.67 -5.33
N ASN A 202 8.75 0.22 -6.56
CA ASN A 202 9.63 0.51 -7.68
C ASN A 202 8.82 0.84 -8.93
N GLN A 203 9.00 2.00 -9.55
CA GLN A 203 8.25 2.40 -10.76
C GLN A 203 6.72 2.32 -10.51
N VAL A 204 6.26 3.14 -9.56
CA VAL A 204 4.85 3.24 -9.17
C VAL A 204 4.36 4.64 -9.54
N HIS A 205 3.49 4.70 -10.55
CA HIS A 205 3.07 5.93 -11.23
C HIS A 205 1.57 6.17 -11.12
N ILE A 206 1.14 7.42 -11.16
CA ILE A 206 -0.28 7.79 -11.19
C ILE A 206 -0.82 7.67 -12.62
N ASP A 207 -2.08 7.21 -12.77
CA ASP A 207 -2.81 7.47 -14.01
C ASP A 207 -3.21 8.95 -14.11
N HIS A 208 -2.45 9.71 -14.90
CA HIS A 208 -2.67 11.14 -15.10
C HIS A 208 -3.90 11.48 -15.95
N ASN A 209 -4.65 10.47 -16.45
CA ASN A 209 -5.85 10.67 -17.25
C ASN A 209 -7.15 10.67 -16.41
N GLY A 210 -7.09 10.25 -15.14
CA GLY A 210 -8.25 10.08 -14.27
C GLY A 210 -8.26 11.06 -13.10
N THR A 211 -9.27 11.93 -13.08
CA THR A 211 -9.57 12.86 -11.97
C THR A 211 -8.39 13.75 -11.55
N SER A 212 -8.50 14.45 -10.42
CA SER A 212 -7.47 15.39 -9.95
C SER A 212 -6.51 14.70 -8.99
N ASN A 213 -5.24 14.52 -9.36
CA ASN A 213 -4.20 13.87 -8.55
C ASN A 213 -3.92 14.66 -7.23
N ILE A 214 -4.84 14.55 -6.28
CA ILE A 214 -4.85 15.27 -5.00
C ILE A 214 -4.53 14.31 -3.84
N ALA A 215 -4.70 13.01 -4.03
CA ALA A 215 -4.61 12.01 -2.97
C ALA A 215 -3.27 11.24 -2.94
N ASP A 216 -3.14 10.41 -1.91
CA ASP A 216 -1.97 9.60 -1.61
C ASP A 216 -1.89 8.36 -2.52
N ASN A 217 -0.68 7.94 -2.90
CA ASN A 217 -0.51 6.73 -3.72
C ASN A 217 -0.31 5.45 -2.91
N ILE A 218 0.52 5.46 -1.86
CA ILE A 218 0.92 4.22 -1.18
C ILE A 218 0.16 4.01 0.14
N ILE A 219 0.02 5.05 0.97
CA ILE A 219 -0.50 4.92 2.34
C ILE A 219 -1.50 6.04 2.64
N GLY A 220 -2.69 5.68 3.13
CA GLY A 220 -3.71 6.62 3.62
C GLY A 220 -3.47 7.09 5.05
N SER A 221 -4.31 8.01 5.54
CA SER A 221 -4.00 8.70 6.80
C SER A 221 -4.37 7.95 8.08
N GLY A 222 -3.47 8.02 9.08
CA GLY A 222 -3.63 7.32 10.37
C GLY A 222 -2.47 7.55 11.34
N ASN A 223 -2.15 6.56 12.17
CA ASN A 223 -0.80 6.43 12.74
C ASN A 223 0.03 5.56 11.79
N VAL A 224 1.07 6.11 11.18
CA VAL A 224 1.83 5.45 10.11
C VAL A 224 3.27 5.18 10.57
N TYR A 225 3.69 3.92 10.51
CA TYR A 225 5.05 3.48 10.79
C TYR A 225 5.69 2.84 9.56
N ILE A 226 6.88 3.29 9.16
CA ILE A 226 7.61 2.79 8.00
C ILE A 226 9.03 2.47 8.45
N GLN A 227 9.46 1.23 8.20
CA GLN A 227 10.78 0.76 8.62
C GLN A 227 11.45 -0.05 7.50
N ASP A 228 12.73 0.24 7.24
CA ASP A 228 13.59 -0.50 6.31
C ASP A 228 12.98 -0.62 4.89
N CYS A 229 12.22 0.39 4.46
CA CYS A 229 11.49 0.38 3.18
C CYS A 229 12.28 1.08 2.07
N SER A 230 12.01 0.71 0.82
CA SER A 230 12.60 1.37 -0.35
C SER A 230 11.54 1.81 -1.34
N PHE A 231 11.60 3.08 -1.72
CA PHE A 231 10.77 3.74 -2.72
C PHE A 231 11.71 4.24 -3.83
N VAL A 232 11.55 3.72 -5.05
CA VAL A 232 12.40 4.01 -6.21
C VAL A 232 11.51 4.38 -7.38
N GLU A 233 11.70 5.56 -7.98
CA GLU A 233 10.88 6.00 -9.12
C GLU A 233 9.37 5.94 -8.79
N VAL A 234 9.02 6.39 -7.58
CA VAL A 234 7.65 6.42 -7.05
C VAL A 234 7.12 7.85 -7.06
N GLU A 235 5.94 8.04 -7.62
CA GLU A 235 5.19 9.30 -7.51
C GLU A 235 4.44 9.38 -6.18
N ASN A 236 4.33 10.57 -5.58
CA ASN A 236 3.57 10.88 -4.35
C ASN A 236 3.60 9.76 -3.29
N ALA A 237 4.81 9.37 -2.86
CA ALA A 237 4.98 8.14 -2.07
C ALA A 237 4.22 8.12 -0.72
N LEU A 238 3.88 9.28 -0.13
CA LEU A 238 3.38 9.47 1.25
C LEU A 238 2.56 10.80 1.41
N MET A 239 2.36 11.37 2.63
CA MET A 239 1.62 12.64 2.94
C MET A 239 2.28 13.71 3.91
N GLY A 240 2.89 14.84 3.44
CA GLY A 240 3.70 15.92 4.10
C GLY A 240 5.25 16.14 3.80
N GLY A 241 5.76 16.22 2.55
CA GLY A 241 7.19 16.13 2.09
C GLY A 241 7.85 14.86 1.46
N ILE A 242 7.89 14.66 0.12
CA ILE A 242 7.73 13.31 -0.57
C ILE A 242 6.34 12.69 -0.34
N VAL A 243 5.57 13.53 0.27
CA VAL A 243 4.58 13.29 1.27
C VAL A 243 3.69 14.57 0.81
N ASN A 244 2.35 14.57 0.58
CA ASN A 244 1.52 15.78 0.24
C ASN A 244 1.05 16.68 1.45
N CYS A 245 0.92 18.00 1.28
CA CYS A 245 0.85 19.09 2.29
C CYS A 245 -0.33 19.18 3.29
N LEU A 246 -0.78 18.07 3.86
CA LEU A 246 -1.61 18.03 5.07
C LEU A 246 -1.10 16.88 5.93
N ASN A 247 -0.48 17.11 7.10
CA ASN A 247 -0.24 15.99 8.02
C ASN A 247 -1.55 15.63 8.75
N SER A 248 -2.50 15.03 8.02
CA SER A 248 -3.70 14.42 8.59
C SER A 248 -3.40 13.06 9.26
N ASN A 249 -2.18 12.53 9.10
CA ASN A 249 -1.67 11.47 9.96
C ASN A 249 -1.55 12.02 11.38
N ARG A 250 -2.06 11.28 12.36
CA ARG A 250 -1.86 11.63 13.78
C ARG A 250 -0.37 11.64 14.11
N ASN A 251 0.33 10.59 13.67
CA ASN A 251 1.77 10.44 13.80
C ASN A 251 2.31 9.71 12.56
N LEU A 252 3.34 10.27 11.92
CA LEU A 252 4.17 9.59 10.92
C LEU A 252 5.55 9.31 11.52
N SER A 253 6.05 8.08 11.43
CA SER A 253 7.42 7.74 11.77
C SER A 253 8.04 6.87 10.67
N VAL A 254 9.07 7.40 10.04
CA VAL A 254 9.90 6.72 9.04
C VAL A 254 11.28 6.45 9.65
N VAL A 255 11.81 5.25 9.41
CA VAL A 255 13.11 4.80 9.92
C VAL A 255 13.84 3.95 8.87
N GLY A 256 15.14 4.18 8.71
CA GLY A 256 16.03 3.31 7.92
C GLY A 256 15.65 3.18 6.44
N SER A 257 14.87 4.12 5.90
CA SER A 257 14.20 3.98 4.61
C SER A 257 14.87 4.81 3.50
N LEU A 258 14.77 4.30 2.26
CA LEU A 258 15.35 4.92 1.06
C LEU A 258 14.25 5.46 0.14
N PHE A 259 14.35 6.73 -0.23
CA PHE A 259 13.57 7.38 -1.28
C PHE A 259 14.52 7.81 -2.40
N ARG A 260 14.42 7.22 -3.59
CA ARG A 260 15.29 7.53 -4.73
C ARG A 260 14.48 7.85 -5.98
N SER A 261 14.78 8.97 -6.63
CA SER A 261 14.07 9.42 -7.84
C SER A 261 12.55 9.51 -7.64
N CYS A 262 12.09 9.80 -6.42
CA CYS A 262 10.67 9.99 -6.13
C CYS A 262 10.22 11.39 -6.54
N HIS A 263 9.04 11.49 -7.14
CA HIS A 263 8.53 12.72 -7.73
C HIS A 263 7.20 13.12 -7.11
N ASN A 264 7.04 14.41 -6.78
CA ASN A 264 5.80 14.94 -6.21
C ASN A 264 5.20 15.97 -7.15
N THR A 265 4.05 15.66 -7.72
CA THR A 265 3.36 16.51 -8.70
C THR A 265 2.06 17.01 -8.09
N LYS A 266 1.92 18.34 -8.00
CA LYS A 266 0.68 18.99 -7.59
C LYS A 266 -0.13 19.29 -8.85
N HIS A 267 -0.87 18.29 -9.37
CA HIS A 267 -1.75 18.51 -10.51
C HIS A 267 -2.98 19.32 -10.09
N ILE A 268 -2.85 20.65 -10.15
CA ILE A 268 -3.98 21.59 -10.05
C ILE A 268 -4.67 21.61 -11.41
N THR A 269 -5.86 21.04 -11.51
CA THR A 269 -6.79 21.39 -12.59
C THR A 269 -7.24 22.83 -12.38
N GLU A 270 -7.17 23.67 -13.42
CA GLU A 270 -7.34 25.14 -13.34
C GLU A 270 -8.68 25.60 -12.72
N SER A 271 -9.66 24.71 -12.64
CA SER A 271 -11.00 24.93 -12.09
C SER A 271 -11.09 24.93 -10.55
N VAL A 272 -10.06 24.47 -9.82
CA VAL A 272 -10.12 24.37 -8.35
C VAL A 272 -9.21 25.42 -7.69
N SER A 273 -9.82 26.44 -7.07
CA SER A 273 -9.06 27.56 -6.49
C SER A 273 -8.18 27.14 -5.29
N ASN A 274 -6.90 27.55 -5.27
CA ASN A 274 -5.97 27.36 -4.14
C ASN A 274 -6.58 27.69 -2.76
N LYS A 275 -7.55 28.62 -2.67
CA LYS A 275 -8.20 29.01 -1.40
C LYS A 275 -8.92 27.88 -0.64
N LYS A 276 -9.38 26.81 -1.30
CA LYS A 276 -9.97 25.64 -0.60
C LYS A 276 -8.92 24.68 -0.01
N TYR A 277 -7.64 24.85 -0.35
CA TYR A 277 -6.54 23.98 0.09
C TYR A 277 -5.78 24.54 1.31
N HIS A 278 -6.25 25.64 1.89
CA HIS A 278 -5.47 26.42 2.87
C HIS A 278 -6.03 26.47 4.30
N THR A 279 -7.23 25.94 4.57
CA THR A 279 -7.93 26.16 5.85
C THR A 279 -7.57 25.20 6.98
N ASP A 280 -7.14 23.98 6.67
CA ASP A 280 -7.10 22.89 7.65
C ASP A 280 -5.63 22.51 7.96
N ILE A 281 -4.94 23.35 8.74
CA ILE A 281 -3.65 22.96 9.33
C ILE A 281 -3.95 21.94 10.44
N LEU A 282 -3.81 20.66 10.12
CA LEU A 282 -3.96 19.57 11.09
C LEU A 282 -2.65 19.37 11.86
N SER A 283 -2.75 18.99 13.14
CA SER A 283 -1.66 19.00 14.12
C SER A 283 -0.85 17.69 14.20
N GLY A 284 -0.66 17.00 13.08
CA GLY A 284 0.02 15.71 13.04
C GLY A 284 1.54 15.83 13.22
N ASP A 285 2.13 14.92 13.99
CA ASP A 285 3.59 14.81 14.15
C ASP A 285 4.24 13.98 13.04
N ALA A 286 5.49 14.27 12.69
CA ALA A 286 6.31 13.49 11.76
C ALA A 286 7.75 13.33 12.26
N LYS A 287 8.29 12.11 12.12
CA LYS A 287 9.67 11.77 12.44
C LYS A 287 10.34 11.02 11.28
N PHE A 288 11.56 11.41 10.95
CA PHE A 288 12.46 10.71 10.04
C PHE A 288 13.79 10.40 10.75
N SER A 289 14.34 9.20 10.54
CA SER A 289 15.45 8.65 11.33
C SER A 289 16.31 7.65 10.54
N ASP A 290 17.58 7.95 10.28
CA ASP A 290 18.45 7.15 9.38
C ASP A 290 17.86 6.98 7.95
N ASP A 291 17.10 7.98 7.50
CA ASP A 291 16.44 7.98 6.20
C ASP A 291 17.31 8.65 5.13
N THR A 292 17.27 8.10 3.92
CA THR A 292 18.05 8.59 2.78
C THR A 292 17.14 9.01 1.62
N PHE A 293 17.35 10.22 1.12
CA PHE A 293 16.60 10.87 0.06
C PHE A 293 17.56 11.25 -1.07
N GLU A 294 17.32 10.73 -2.28
CA GLU A 294 18.26 10.87 -3.40
C GLU A 294 17.52 11.21 -4.69
N ASP A 295 17.97 12.26 -5.40
CA ASP A 295 17.44 12.64 -6.73
C ASP A 295 15.92 12.89 -6.75
N CYS A 296 15.33 13.19 -5.58
CA CYS A 296 13.90 13.44 -5.43
C CYS A 296 13.50 14.81 -6.00
N SER A 297 12.25 14.97 -6.40
CA SER A 297 11.75 16.29 -6.78
C SER A 297 10.31 16.57 -6.35
N SER A 298 9.96 17.85 -6.34
CA SER A 298 8.60 18.32 -6.10
C SER A 298 8.28 19.57 -6.91
N GLN A 299 6.98 19.80 -7.13
CA GLN A 299 6.44 21.07 -7.61
C GLN A 299 5.86 21.86 -6.43
N ASP A 300 6.07 23.18 -6.41
CA ASP A 300 5.62 24.17 -5.39
C ASP A 300 6.09 23.94 -3.93
N PHE A 301 6.73 22.82 -3.64
CA PHE A 301 7.04 22.34 -2.29
C PHE A 301 8.53 22.09 -2.08
N GLY A 302 8.92 21.56 -0.92
CA GLY A 302 10.30 21.16 -0.68
C GLY A 302 10.68 19.89 -1.46
N GLY A 303 11.90 19.83 -2.00
CA GLY A 303 12.29 18.79 -2.99
C GLY A 303 12.31 17.35 -2.46
N SER A 304 12.49 17.17 -1.15
CA SER A 304 12.39 15.87 -0.46
C SER A 304 11.46 15.86 0.74
N ILE A 305 11.35 16.96 1.50
CA ILE A 305 10.48 17.10 2.67
C ILE A 305 9.72 18.44 2.58
N SER A 306 8.47 18.51 3.05
CA SER A 306 7.48 19.57 2.82
C SER A 306 6.37 19.47 3.85
N PHE A 307 6.76 19.60 5.11
CA PHE A 307 5.87 19.42 6.24
C PHE A 307 4.97 20.65 6.42
N ARG A 308 3.65 20.45 6.43
CA ARG A 308 2.66 21.50 6.65
C ARG A 308 1.70 21.07 7.75
N SER A 309 1.98 21.50 8.98
CA SER A 309 1.30 21.07 10.21
C SER A 309 1.73 21.94 11.40
N ASP A 310 0.81 22.12 12.36
CA ASP A 310 1.11 22.73 13.67
C ASP A 310 1.68 21.70 14.68
N GLY A 311 1.85 20.44 14.26
CA GLY A 311 2.57 19.39 14.99
C GLY A 311 4.09 19.47 14.83
N ASN A 312 4.78 18.45 15.35
CA ASN A 312 6.24 18.41 15.45
C ASN A 312 6.87 17.70 14.26
N LEU A 313 7.86 18.31 13.60
CA LEU A 313 8.77 17.63 12.67
C LEU A 313 10.12 17.37 13.34
N LYS A 314 10.56 16.10 13.36
CA LYS A 314 11.88 15.71 13.86
C LYS A 314 12.68 14.93 12.81
N LEU A 315 13.89 15.42 12.51
CA LEU A 315 14.85 14.77 11.62
C LEU A 315 16.11 14.37 12.42
N GLY A 316 16.64 13.17 12.20
CA GLY A 316 17.93 12.74 12.78
C GLY A 316 18.60 11.63 11.96
N ASP A 317 19.90 11.76 11.74
CA ASP A 317 20.69 10.98 10.76
C ASP A 317 20.06 10.92 9.36
N VAL A 318 19.49 12.03 8.88
CA VAL A 318 18.83 12.10 7.57
C VAL A 318 19.79 12.59 6.50
N ARG A 319 19.82 11.92 5.35
CA ARG A 319 20.75 12.22 4.24
C ARG A 319 19.94 12.61 3.00
N ILE A 320 20.03 13.86 2.56
CA ILE A 320 19.33 14.37 1.38
C ILE A 320 20.34 14.82 0.32
N ARG A 321 20.26 14.24 -0.89
CA ARG A 321 21.18 14.55 -1.99
C ARG A 321 20.47 14.78 -3.33
N ARG A 322 20.92 15.82 -4.05
CA ARG A 322 20.50 16.18 -5.42
C ARG A 322 19.00 16.46 -5.59
N SER A 323 18.28 16.72 -4.51
CA SER A 323 16.85 16.97 -4.54
C SER A 323 16.51 18.34 -5.14
N THR A 324 15.39 18.43 -5.86
CA THR A 324 14.99 19.66 -6.57
C THR A 324 13.54 20.07 -6.33
N SER A 325 13.35 21.29 -5.86
CA SER A 325 12.05 21.98 -5.82
C SER A 325 11.86 22.81 -7.09
N TYR A 326 10.80 22.55 -7.85
CA TYR A 326 10.41 23.31 -9.05
C TYR A 326 9.28 24.29 -8.70
N GLY A 327 9.44 25.58 -8.98
CA GLY A 327 8.44 26.62 -8.66
C GLY A 327 8.33 26.98 -7.18
N GLY A 328 8.65 26.03 -6.29
CA GLY A 328 8.56 26.15 -4.83
C GLY A 328 9.80 26.66 -4.11
N LYS A 329 9.71 26.62 -2.77
CA LYS A 329 10.72 27.09 -1.82
C LYS A 329 11.36 25.90 -1.10
N GLY A 330 12.67 25.95 -0.83
CA GLY A 330 13.40 24.91 -0.11
C GLY A 330 13.79 23.71 -0.98
N GLY A 331 15.03 23.64 -1.45
CA GLY A 331 15.48 22.61 -2.40
C GLY A 331 15.47 21.18 -1.87
N ALA A 332 15.62 21.02 -0.55
CA ALA A 332 15.49 19.74 0.15
C ALA A 332 14.25 19.73 1.06
N ILE A 333 14.12 20.75 1.92
CA ILE A 333 13.12 20.77 3.00
C ILE A 333 12.29 22.06 2.92
N TYR A 334 10.98 21.92 2.98
CA TYR A 334 10.00 22.98 3.24
C TYR A 334 9.28 22.65 4.56
N PHE A 335 9.07 23.67 5.40
CA PHE A 335 8.31 23.57 6.64
C PHE A 335 7.35 24.75 6.73
N GLN A 336 6.07 24.51 7.03
CA GLN A 336 5.08 25.54 7.30
C GLN A 336 4.19 25.16 8.48
N GLY A 337 4.11 26.02 9.50
CA GLY A 337 3.29 25.80 10.70
C GLY A 337 3.92 26.33 11.99
N ASN A 338 3.18 26.21 13.09
CA ASN A 338 3.50 26.79 14.40
C ASN A 338 4.03 25.77 15.42
N GLY A 339 4.18 24.50 15.02
CA GLY A 339 4.71 23.43 15.87
C GLY A 339 6.24 23.46 16.04
N GLN A 340 6.82 22.38 16.57
CA GLN A 340 8.27 22.28 16.75
C GLN A 340 8.97 21.66 15.55
N LEU A 341 9.98 22.34 15.01
CA LEU A 341 10.98 21.77 14.11
C LEU A 341 12.23 21.39 14.91
N THR A 342 12.71 20.16 14.76
CA THR A 342 13.98 19.70 15.35
C THR A 342 14.84 19.06 14.26
N ILE A 343 16.00 19.65 13.97
CA ILE A 343 16.96 19.14 12.97
C ILE A 343 18.23 18.70 13.69
N GLY A 344 18.39 17.38 13.86
CA GLY A 344 19.62 16.77 14.38
C GLY A 344 20.68 16.60 13.29
N ASP A 345 21.44 15.50 13.37
CA ASP A 345 22.44 15.15 12.36
C ASP A 345 21.79 14.99 10.97
N VAL A 346 21.90 16.00 10.11
CA VAL A 346 21.30 15.99 8.77
C VAL A 346 22.32 16.45 7.74
N THR A 347 22.56 15.62 6.72
CA THR A 347 23.45 15.93 5.61
C THR A 347 22.64 16.36 4.39
N LEU A 348 22.88 17.57 3.88
CA LEU A 348 22.19 18.11 2.72
C LEU A 348 23.21 18.46 1.63
N ARG A 349 23.05 17.91 0.42
CA ARG A 349 24.07 18.03 -0.64
C ARG A 349 23.46 18.21 -2.02
N GLU A 350 23.98 19.18 -2.79
CA GLU A 350 23.62 19.39 -4.21
C GLU A 350 22.11 19.68 -4.48
N CYS A 351 21.33 20.01 -3.44
CA CYS A 351 19.90 20.29 -3.54
C CYS A 351 19.61 21.71 -4.07
N LYS A 352 18.50 21.88 -4.80
CA LYS A 352 18.19 23.10 -5.56
C LYS A 352 16.72 23.52 -5.40
N SER A 353 16.46 24.82 -5.26
CA SER A 353 15.12 25.41 -5.42
C SER A 353 15.13 26.30 -6.66
N LEU A 354 14.15 26.08 -7.53
CA LEU A 354 13.91 26.81 -8.78
C LEU A 354 12.62 27.62 -8.62
N GLY A 355 12.54 28.40 -7.55
CA GLY A 355 11.42 29.27 -7.24
C GLY A 355 11.26 30.42 -8.25
N SER A 356 10.03 30.87 -8.44
CA SER A 356 9.70 31.94 -9.40
C SER A 356 10.07 33.35 -8.95
N GLN A 357 10.46 33.53 -7.67
CA GLN A 357 10.82 34.83 -7.08
C GLN A 357 12.22 34.80 -6.45
N ILE A 358 12.96 35.90 -6.62
CA ILE A 358 14.27 36.12 -6.01
C ILE A 358 14.12 36.09 -4.46
N GLY A 359 15.00 35.37 -3.77
CA GLY A 359 15.03 35.30 -2.31
C GLY A 359 14.18 34.18 -1.67
N GLN A 360 13.44 33.40 -2.46
CA GLN A 360 12.75 32.19 -1.99
C GLN A 360 13.64 30.93 -1.97
N GLY A 361 14.86 31.04 -2.49
CA GLY A 361 15.79 29.93 -2.67
C GLY A 361 16.68 29.67 -1.45
N GLY A 362 16.71 28.40 -1.04
CA GLY A 362 17.59 27.86 -0.01
C GLY A 362 17.48 26.33 -0.04
N VAL A 363 18.37 25.63 0.65
CA VAL A 363 18.25 24.16 0.79
C VAL A 363 17.10 23.80 1.74
N ILE A 364 16.88 24.61 2.76
CA ILE A 364 15.74 24.54 3.68
C ILE A 364 14.94 25.84 3.55
N TYR A 365 13.62 25.76 3.64
CA TYR A 365 12.71 26.88 3.81
C TYR A 365 11.75 26.64 4.99
N ILE A 366 11.53 27.66 5.82
CA ILE A 366 10.72 27.60 7.05
C ILE A 366 9.77 28.81 7.05
N GLU A 367 8.47 28.56 7.26
CA GLU A 367 7.42 29.59 7.27
C GLU A 367 6.42 29.36 8.42
N GLY A 368 6.64 30.04 9.54
CA GLY A 368 5.77 29.95 10.72
C GLY A 368 6.39 30.63 11.93
N THR A 369 5.66 30.65 13.05
CA THR A 369 6.13 31.24 14.32
C THR A 369 6.39 30.18 15.40
N GLY A 370 6.69 28.95 14.97
CA GLY A 370 6.93 27.82 15.86
C GLY A 370 8.30 27.82 16.54
N ILE A 371 8.60 26.71 17.22
CA ILE A 371 9.90 26.51 17.88
C ILE A 371 10.82 25.77 16.92
N HIS A 372 11.96 26.35 16.57
CA HIS A 372 12.95 25.73 15.69
C HIS A 372 14.24 25.47 16.47
N LYS A 373 14.73 24.22 16.47
CA LYS A 373 15.90 23.74 17.24
C LYS A 373 16.81 22.86 16.40
#